data_AF-A0A9W9V2F3-F1
#
_entry.id   AF-A0A9W9V2F3-F1
#
_cell.length_a   1.000
_cell.length_b   1.000
_cell.length_c   1.000
_cell.angle_alpha   90.00
_cell.angle_beta   90.00
_cell.angle_gamma   90.00
#
_symmetry.space_group_name_H-M   'P 1'
#
loop_
_entity.id
_entity.type
_entity.pdbx_description
1 polymer ?
#
loop_
_entity_poly.entity_id
_entity_poly.type
_entity_poly.pdbx_seq_one_letter_code
_entity_poly.pdbx_strand_id
1 'polypeptide(L)'
;MRRLYIDQKKPDRLAEHLKLLDGMEEYQQPAGDRFYAANYPHTNGQNCDQCDTHSVVDRPARRNHRMLHFHYGNIASGNYVPKDVIIQDEYSNDPKLNVL
;
A
#
# COMPACT_ATOMS: atom_id res chain seq x y z
N MET A 1 6.91 18.24 14.71
CA MET A 1 8.04 17.50 14.12
C MET A 1 8.57 18.25 12.91
N ARG A 2 9.89 18.48 12.80
CA ARG A 2 10.53 19.13 11.64
C ARG A 2 10.84 18.05 10.59
N ARG A 3 10.31 18.20 9.36
CA ARG A 3 10.66 17.33 8.22
C ARG A 3 12.15 17.48 7.92
N LEU A 4 12.91 16.39 7.94
CA LEU A 4 14.35 16.40 7.66
C LEU A 4 14.67 16.49 6.15
N TYR A 5 13.71 16.24 5.27
CA TYR A 5 13.91 16.18 3.82
C TYR A 5 13.00 17.19 3.11
N ILE A 6 13.45 18.45 3.01
CA ILE A 6 12.69 19.58 2.41
C ILE A 6 13.14 19.90 0.98
N ASP A 7 14.12 19.20 0.40
CA ASP A 7 14.48 19.43 -1.01
C ASP A 7 13.61 18.58 -1.95
N GLN A 8 12.65 19.21 -2.62
CA GLN A 8 11.79 18.56 -3.62
C GLN A 8 12.51 18.21 -4.93
N LYS A 9 13.70 18.76 -5.17
CA LYS A 9 14.44 18.59 -6.43
C LYS A 9 15.48 17.48 -6.41
N LYS A 10 15.86 16.98 -5.22
CA LYS A 10 16.83 15.88 -5.10
C LYS A 10 16.12 14.55 -4.87
N PRO A 11 16.55 13.46 -5.55
CA PRO A 11 16.08 12.14 -5.20
C PRO A 11 16.45 11.86 -3.73
N ASP A 12 15.50 11.34 -2.96
CA ASP A 12 15.78 10.95 -1.57
C ASP A 12 16.91 9.89 -1.59
N ARG A 13 17.89 9.94 -0.67
CA ARG A 13 19.05 8.99 -0.67
C ARG A 13 18.64 7.52 -0.80
N LEU A 14 17.46 7.17 -0.30
CA LEU A 14 16.89 5.82 -0.43
C LEU A 14 16.51 5.46 -1.87
N ALA A 15 16.05 6.42 -2.68
CA ALA A 15 15.75 6.20 -4.09
C ALA A 15 17.01 5.81 -4.88
N GLU A 16 18.18 6.35 -4.53
CA GLU A 16 19.45 5.94 -5.15
C GLU A 16 19.81 4.49 -4.85
N HIS A 17 19.53 4.02 -3.63
CA HIS A 17 19.76 2.63 -3.24
C HIS A 17 18.76 1.68 -3.91
N LEU A 18 17.51 2.11 -4.10
CA LEU A 18 16.49 1.31 -4.80
C LEU A 18 16.84 1.07 -6.27
N LYS A 19 17.48 2.03 -6.94
CA LYS A 19 17.94 1.85 -8.34
C LYS A 19 18.91 0.68 -8.51
N LEU A 20 19.61 0.27 -7.45
CA LEU A 20 20.49 -0.90 -7.50
C LEU A 20 19.72 -2.20 -7.74
N LEU A 21 18.40 -2.20 -7.49
CA LEU A 21 17.50 -3.33 -7.68
C LEU A 21 16.84 -3.35 -9.07
N ASP A 22 16.90 -2.26 -9.84
CA ASP A 22 16.19 -2.13 -11.13
C ASP A 22 16.61 -3.19 -12.16
N GLY A 23 17.84 -3.72 -12.06
CA GLY A 23 18.35 -4.78 -12.95
C GLY A 23 18.08 -6.21 -12.46
N MET A 24 17.43 -6.37 -11.31
CA MET A 24 17.17 -7.67 -10.70
C MET A 24 15.73 -8.10 -10.97
N GLU A 25 15.55 -9.24 -11.64
CA GLU A 25 14.23 -9.75 -12.04
C GLU A 25 13.33 -10.04 -10.83
N GLU A 26 13.91 -10.55 -9.75
CA GLU A 26 13.20 -10.90 -8.49
C GLU A 26 12.59 -9.69 -7.76
N TYR A 27 13.06 -8.47 -8.06
CA TYR A 27 12.63 -7.23 -7.41
C TYR A 27 11.80 -6.34 -8.34
N GLN A 28 11.46 -6.82 -9.55
CA GLN A 28 10.62 -6.06 -10.46
C GLN A 28 9.19 -5.92 -9.93
N GLN A 29 8.60 -4.76 -10.19
CA GLN A 29 7.19 -4.56 -9.89
C GLN A 29 6.35 -5.53 -10.74
N PRO A 30 5.39 -6.27 -10.15
CA PRO A 30 4.51 -7.14 -10.91
C PRO A 30 3.70 -6.34 -11.93
N ALA A 31 3.51 -6.91 -13.12
CA ALA A 31 2.80 -6.28 -14.22
C ALA A 31 1.31 -5.98 -13.90
N GLY A 32 0.74 -6.67 -12.92
CA GLY A 32 -0.62 -6.43 -12.43
C GLY A 32 -0.65 -6.32 -10.91
N ASP A 33 -1.04 -5.15 -10.40
CA ASP A 33 -1.45 -4.94 -9.00
C ASP A 33 -2.93 -4.56 -8.99
N ARG A 34 -3.81 -5.51 -8.69
CA ARG A 34 -5.27 -5.30 -8.63
C ARG A 34 -5.68 -5.07 -7.18
N PHE A 35 -6.29 -3.93 -6.92
CA PHE A 35 -6.80 -3.59 -5.59
C PHE A 35 -8.32 -3.85 -5.54
N TYR A 36 -8.75 -4.86 -4.80
CA TYR A 36 -10.17 -5.21 -4.66
C TYR A 36 -10.81 -4.50 -3.47
N ALA A 37 -12.13 -4.30 -3.53
CA ALA A 37 -12.90 -3.77 -2.41
C ALA A 37 -12.81 -4.68 -1.18
N ALA A 38 -12.81 -4.11 0.03
CA ALA A 38 -12.68 -4.88 1.28
C ALA A 38 -13.81 -5.91 1.50
N ASN A 39 -15.00 -5.62 0.95
CA ASN A 39 -16.17 -6.50 1.03
C ASN A 39 -16.24 -7.53 -0.11
N TYR A 40 -15.25 -7.58 -1.01
CA TYR A 40 -15.21 -8.55 -2.09
C TYR A 40 -14.74 -9.92 -1.58
N PRO A 41 -15.58 -10.97 -1.63
CA PRO A 41 -15.14 -12.31 -1.27
C PRO A 41 -14.25 -12.88 -2.38
N HIS A 42 -13.03 -13.25 -2.03
CA HIS A 42 -12.11 -13.88 -2.98
C HIS A 42 -12.66 -15.24 -3.45
N THR A 43 -12.75 -15.42 -4.77
CA THR A 43 -12.95 -16.74 -5.39
C THR A 43 -11.71 -17.61 -5.15
N ASN A 44 -11.74 -18.44 -4.10
CA ASN A 44 -10.64 -19.32 -3.67
C ASN A 44 -9.79 -19.87 -4.82
N GLY A 45 -8.47 -19.71 -4.73
CA GLY A 45 -7.52 -20.15 -5.74
C GLY A 45 -6.08 -19.79 -5.34
N GLN A 46 -5.10 -20.23 -6.13
CA GLN A 46 -3.71 -19.80 -5.94
C GLN A 46 -3.45 -18.37 -6.44
N ASN A 47 -4.32 -17.86 -7.31
CA ASN A 47 -4.19 -16.55 -7.92
C ASN A 47 -5.57 -15.88 -8.08
N CYS A 48 -5.57 -14.62 -8.53
CA CYS A 48 -6.76 -13.80 -8.71
C CYS A 48 -7.25 -13.77 -10.17
N ASP A 49 -6.92 -14.77 -10.99
CA ASP A 49 -7.28 -14.77 -12.43
C ASP A 49 -8.79 -14.97 -12.65
N GLN A 50 -9.44 -15.67 -11.72
CA GLN A 50 -10.89 -15.93 -11.73
C GLN A 50 -11.69 -14.91 -10.90
N CYS A 51 -11.01 -13.92 -10.31
CA CYS A 51 -11.68 -12.90 -9.53
C CYS A 51 -12.41 -11.90 -10.43
N ASP A 52 -13.54 -11.39 -9.94
CA ASP A 52 -14.38 -10.45 -10.67
C ASP A 52 -13.70 -9.07 -10.73
N THR A 53 -13.31 -8.67 -11.94
CA THR A 53 -12.67 -7.39 -12.20
C THR A 53 -13.58 -6.20 -11.89
N HIS A 54 -14.91 -6.38 -11.84
CA HIS A 54 -15.83 -5.31 -11.44
C HIS A 54 -15.70 -4.92 -9.97
N SER A 55 -15.10 -5.77 -9.14
CA SER A 55 -14.84 -5.51 -7.73
C SER A 55 -13.49 -4.82 -7.47
N VAL A 56 -12.75 -4.48 -8.54
CA VAL A 56 -11.50 -3.71 -8.45
C VAL A 56 -11.82 -2.24 -8.22
N VAL A 57 -11.22 -1.66 -7.17
CA VAL A 57 -11.34 -0.26 -6.83
C VAL A 57 -10.26 0.52 -7.56
N ASP A 58 -10.68 1.50 -8.38
CA ASP A 58 -9.75 2.41 -9.03
C ASP A 58 -9.09 3.33 -7.99
N ARG A 59 -7.75 3.37 -7.99
CA ARG A 59 -6.98 4.23 -7.10
C ARG A 59 -6.41 5.39 -7.91
N PRO A 60 -6.68 6.65 -7.53
CA PRO A 60 -6.13 7.77 -8.26
C PRO A 60 -4.61 7.69 -8.29
N ALA A 61 -4.03 8.01 -9.45
CA ALA A 61 -2.59 8.08 -9.60
C ALA A 61 -1.99 8.97 -8.49
N ARG A 62 -0.89 8.51 -7.88
CA ARG A 62 -0.22 9.27 -6.82
C ARG A 62 0.21 10.62 -7.37
N ARG A 63 -0.24 11.71 -6.75
CA ARG A 63 0.09 13.09 -7.19
C ARG A 63 1.56 13.46 -7.07
N ASN A 64 2.34 12.69 -6.29
CA ASN A 64 3.74 12.97 -6.02
C ASN A 64 4.62 12.10 -6.92
N HIS A 65 5.48 12.74 -7.71
CA HIS A 65 6.44 12.08 -8.63
C HIS A 65 7.64 11.45 -7.92
N ARG A 66 7.71 11.50 -6.58
CA ARG A 66 8.77 10.81 -5.83
C ARG A 66 8.54 9.30 -5.84
N MET A 67 9.65 8.55 -5.96
CA MET A 67 9.65 7.09 -5.88
C MET A 67 9.15 6.57 -4.52
N LEU A 68 9.33 7.34 -3.45
CA LEU A 68 8.95 6.97 -2.08
C LEU A 68 8.02 8.01 -1.46
N HIS A 69 7.10 7.54 -0.62
CA HIS A 69 6.25 8.38 0.21
C HIS A 69 6.36 7.95 1.68
N PHE A 70 6.69 8.88 2.56
CA PHE A 70 6.77 8.64 3.99
C PHE A 70 5.47 9.09 4.66
N HIS A 71 4.73 8.14 5.20
CA HIS A 71 3.59 8.40 6.06
C HIS A 71 4.07 8.39 7.52
N TYR A 72 3.79 9.48 8.23
CA TYR A 72 4.01 9.56 9.67
C TYR A 72 2.64 9.47 10.34
N GLY A 73 2.44 8.46 11.16
CA GLY A 73 1.17 8.20 11.80
C GLY A 73 1.29 7.13 12.88
N ASN A 74 0.17 6.83 13.50
CA ASN A 74 0.09 5.78 14.50
C ASN A 74 0.13 4.42 13.81
N ILE A 75 0.95 3.51 14.35
CA ILE A 75 0.95 2.12 13.91
C ILE A 75 0.18 1.34 14.97
N ALA A 76 -0.98 0.82 14.61
CA ALA A 76 -1.78 -0.03 15.49
C ALA A 76 -0.99 -1.32 15.81
N SER A 77 -0.98 -1.70 17.09
CA SER A 77 -0.36 -2.93 17.57
C SER A 77 -1.42 -3.79 18.27
N GLY A 78 -1.28 -5.11 18.16
CA GLY A 78 -2.23 -6.04 18.76
C GLY A 78 -1.70 -7.47 18.75
N ASN A 79 -2.31 -8.32 19.58
CA ASN A 79 -1.93 -9.72 19.74
C ASN A 79 -2.78 -10.67 18.85
N TYR A 80 -3.55 -10.10 17.92
CA TYR A 80 -4.42 -10.81 17.01
C TYR A 80 -4.13 -10.34 15.58
N VAL A 81 -4.19 -11.28 14.64
CA VAL A 81 -4.10 -11.01 13.21
C VAL A 81 -5.52 -10.94 12.66
N PRO A 82 -6.00 -9.76 12.20
CA PRO A 82 -7.27 -9.64 11.49
C PRO A 82 -7.24 -10.55 10.27
N LYS A 83 -8.05 -11.61 10.31
CA LYS A 83 -8.22 -12.52 9.17
C LYS A 83 -9.30 -12.05 8.21
N ASP A 84 -10.22 -11.23 8.72
CA ASP A 84 -11.30 -10.66 7.96
C ASP A 84 -10.94 -9.22 7.57
N VAL A 85 -10.94 -8.95 6.27
CA VAL A 85 -10.60 -7.66 5.67
C VAL A 85 -11.64 -6.60 6.06
N ILE A 86 -12.90 -7.01 6.28
CA ILE A 86 -13.99 -6.10 6.69
C ILE A 86 -13.70 -5.55 8.08
N ILE A 87 -13.38 -6.42 9.04
CA ILE A 87 -13.03 -6.03 10.42
C ILE A 87 -11.80 -5.13 10.43
N GLN A 88 -10.81 -5.41 9.57
CA GLN A 88 -9.62 -4.57 9.45
C GLN A 88 -9.94 -3.16 8.90
N ASP A 89 -10.82 -3.07 7.91
CA ASP A 89 -11.26 -1.79 7.34
C ASP A 89 -12.09 -1.00 8.35
N GLU A 90 -12.97 -1.66 9.12
CA GLU A 90 -13.72 -1.03 10.21
C GLU A 90 -12.80 -0.40 11.25
N TYR A 91 -11.77 -1.11 11.72
CA TYR A 91 -10.80 -0.54 12.66
C TYR A 91 -9.99 0.60 12.06
N SER A 92 -9.65 0.51 10.78
CA SER A 92 -8.88 1.55 10.09
C SER A 92 -9.68 2.86 9.98
N ASN A 93 -11.00 2.75 9.89
CA ASN A 93 -11.92 3.88 9.80
C ASN A 93 -12.58 4.27 11.14
N ASP A 94 -12.29 3.57 12.25
CA ASP A 94 -12.88 3.88 13.55
C ASP A 94 -12.29 5.19 14.10
N PRO A 95 -13.10 6.27 14.22
CA PRO A 95 -12.63 7.56 14.71
C PRO A 95 -12.17 7.51 16.17
N LYS A 96 -12.55 6.49 16.95
CA LYS A 96 -12.10 6.32 18.34
C LYS A 96 -10.66 5.83 18.43
N LEU A 97 -10.17 5.14 17.40
CA LEU A 97 -8.83 4.57 17.38
C LEU A 97 -7.74 5.56 16.94
N ASN A 98 -8.12 6.72 16.38
CA ASN A 98 -7.20 7.78 15.93
C ASN A 98 -6.02 7.22 15.11
N VAL A 99 -6.32 6.32 14.17
CA VAL A 99 -5.32 5.62 13.35
C VAL A 99 -4.89 6.46 12.14
N LEU A 100 -5.69 7.46 11.74
CA LEU A 100 -5.48 8.31 10.57
C LEU A 100 -5.43 9.81 10.93
#